data_AF-A0A3B0AIE4-F1
#
_entry.id   AF-A0A3B0AIE4-F1
#
_cell.length_a   1.000
_cell.length_b   1.000
_cell.length_c   1.000
_cell.angle_alpha   90.00
_cell.angle_beta   90.00
_cell.angle_gamma   90.00
#
_symmetry.space_group_name_H-M   'P 1'
#
loop_
_entity.id
_entity.type
_entity.pdbx_description
1 polymer ?
#
loop_
_entity_poly.entity_id
_entity_poly.type
_entity_poly.pdbx_seq_one_letter_code
_entity_poly.pdbx_strand_id
1 'polypeptide(L)' 'MDEHPVIRFTNELMVLTELDQTTAGAFVRRVYQEGTHEGEQRLMADLHQRDRRITELERELARLRGEEPG' A
#
# COMPACT_ATOMS: atom_id res chain seq x y z
N MET A 1 2.76 -23.53 2.73
CA MET A 1 2.47 -22.21 3.30
C MET A 1 3.79 -21.52 3.43
N ASP A 2 3.98 -20.41 2.73
CA ASP A 2 5.23 -19.64 2.84
C ASP A 2 5.32 -19.02 4.23
N GLU A 3 6.52 -19.02 4.79
CA GLU A 3 6.78 -18.43 6.10
C GLU A 3 6.48 -16.93 6.08
N HIS A 4 5.80 -16.43 7.12
CA HIS A 4 5.44 -15.02 7.19
C HIS A 4 6.69 -14.14 7.16
N PRO A 5 6.75 -13.07 6.32
CA PRO A 5 7.96 -12.27 6.12
C PRO A 5 8.57 -11.72 7.41
N VAL A 6 7.73 -11.31 8.37
CA VAL A 6 8.19 -10.85 9.69
C VAL A 6 9.02 -11.91 10.41
N ILE A 7 8.64 -13.18 10.35
CA ILE A 7 9.37 -14.27 11.02
C ILE A 7 10.71 -14.49 10.32
N ARG A 8 10.67 -14.66 9.00
CA ARG A 8 11.88 -14.86 8.17
C ARG A 8 12.89 -13.74 8.37
N PHE A 9 12.47 -12.47 8.25
CA PHE A 9 13.37 -11.33 8.40
C PHE A 9 13.82 -11.09 9.85
N THR A 10 13.03 -11.48 10.86
CA THR A 10 13.51 -11.46 12.25
C THR A 10 14.69 -12.40 12.41
N ASN A 11 14.57 -13.62 11.88
CA ASN A 11 15.65 -14.61 11.93
C ASN A 11 16.88 -14.14 11.13
N GLU A 12 16.70 -13.62 9.92
CA GLU A 12 17.80 -13.07 9.11
C GLU A 12 18.51 -11.91 9.84
N LEU A 13 17.76 -10.98 10.45
CA LEU A 13 18.35 -9.86 11.18
C LEU A 13 19.14 -10.32 12.41
N MET A 14 18.64 -11.33 13.13
CA MET A 14 19.37 -11.93 14.25
C MET A 14 20.65 -12.65 13.81
N VAL A 15 20.70 -13.21 12.60
CA VAL A 15 21.94 -13.84 12.08
C VAL A 15 22.97 -12.78 11.69
N LEU A 16 22.51 -11.64 11.17
CA LEU A 16 23.36 -10.55 10.70
C LEU A 16 23.81 -9.59 11.82
N THR A 17 23.24 -9.72 13.01
CA THR A 17 23.48 -8.80 14.14
C THR A 17 23.60 -9.59 15.45
N GLU A 18 23.87 -8.90 16.56
CA GLU A 18 23.84 -9.49 17.91
C GLU A 18 22.52 -9.21 18.64
N LEU A 19 21.48 -8.82 17.90
CA LEU A 19 20.19 -8.50 18.50
C LEU A 19 19.47 -9.77 18.98
N ASP A 20 18.86 -9.69 20.15
CA ASP A 20 17.93 -10.72 20.59
C ASP A 20 16.64 -10.71 19.73
N GLN A 21 15.90 -11.82 19.84
CA GLN A 21 14.65 -12.02 19.10
C GLN A 21 13.61 -10.94 19.38
N THR A 22 13.58 -10.42 20.60
CA THR A 22 12.61 -9.40 21.02
C THR A 22 12.88 -8.09 20.27
N THR A 23 14.15 -7.67 20.23
CA THR A 23 14.60 -6.42 19.62
C THR A 23 14.55 -6.51 18.10
N ALA A 24 15.08 -7.60 17.52
CA ALA A 24 15.02 -7.84 16.08
C ALA A 24 13.56 -7.93 15.60
N GLY A 25 12.71 -8.66 16.32
CA GLY A 25 11.30 -8.81 15.98
C GLY A 25 10.52 -7.51 16.11
N ALA A 26 10.81 -6.69 17.11
CA ALA A 26 10.21 -5.36 17.26
C ALA A 26 10.59 -4.44 16.08
N PHE A 27 11.85 -4.45 15.67
CA PHE A 27 12.32 -3.67 14.54
C PHE A 27 11.65 -4.10 13.23
N VAL A 28 11.66 -5.39 12.90
CA VAL A 28 11.05 -5.92 11.67
C VAL A 28 9.55 -5.64 11.62
N ARG A 29 8.84 -5.77 12.74
CA ARG A 29 7.41 -5.42 12.81
C ARG A 29 7.16 -3.94 12.52
N ARG A 30 7.99 -3.04 13.06
CA ARG A 30 7.87 -1.60 12.81
C ARG A 30 8.07 -1.28 11.32
N VAL A 31 9.14 -1.81 10.71
CA VAL A 31 9.41 -1.63 9.28
C VAL A 31 8.25 -2.16 8.43
N TYR A 32 7.73 -3.35 8.75
CA TYR A 32 6.61 -3.94 8.04
C TYR A 32 5.33 -3.08 8.14
N GLN A 33 5.03 -2.55 9.32
CA GLN A 33 3.86 -1.69 9.55
C GLN A 33 4.00 -0.35 8.82
N GLU A 34 5.17 0.30 8.89
CA GLU A 34 5.43 1.55 8.17
C GLU A 34 5.32 1.37 6.66
N GLY A 35 5.92 0.29 6.13
CA GLY A 35 5.82 -0.04 4.69
C GLY A 35 4.39 -0.37 4.25
N THR A 36 3.61 -1.06 5.09
CA THR A 36 2.19 -1.32 4.83
C THR A 36 1.41 0.00 4.78
N HIS A 37 1.62 0.88 5.76
CA HIS A 37 0.94 2.16 5.83
C HIS A 37 1.28 3.07 4.63
N GLU A 38 2.56 3.17 4.25
CA GLU A 38 2.97 3.92 3.05
C GLU A 38 2.36 3.32 1.77
N GLY A 39 2.32 1.99 1.67
CA GLY A 39 1.66 1.28 0.58
C GLY A 39 0.17 1.60 0.47
N GLU A 40 -0.54 1.57 1.59
CA GLU A 40 -1.96 1.93 1.67
C GLU A 40 -2.20 3.39 1.25
N GLN A 41 -1.40 4.33 1.74
CA GLN A 41 -1.53 5.75 1.37
C GLN A 41 -1.33 5.97 -0.14
N ARG A 42 -0.31 5.35 -0.73
CA ARG A 42 -0.06 5.43 -2.18
C ARG A 42 -1.21 4.83 -2.98
N LEU A 43 -1.69 3.65 -2.58
CA LEU A 43 -2.82 3.01 -3.24
C LEU A 43 -4.07 3.89 -3.18
N MET A 44 -4.36 4.52 -2.04
CA MET A 44 -5.50 5.43 -1.91
C MET A 44 -5.35 6.66 -2.81
N ALA A 45 -4.16 7.24 -2.90
CA ALA A 45 -3.89 8.35 -3.81
C ALA A 45 -4.12 7.96 -5.28
N ASP A 46 -3.64 6.79 -5.69
CA ASP A 46 -3.82 6.25 -7.04
C ASP A 46 -5.30 5.98 -7.35
N LEU A 47 -6.05 5.42 -6.40
CA LEU A 47 -7.49 5.19 -6.54
C LEU A 47 -8.24 6.51 -6.71
N HIS A 48 -7.95 7.51 -5.88
CA HIS A 48 -8.56 8.84 -6.01
C HIS A 48 -8.21 9.54 -7.33
N GLN A 49 -7.01 9.32 -7.87
CA GLN A 49 -6.67 9.81 -9.20
C GLN A 49 -7.49 9.12 -10.29
N ARG A 50 -7.63 7.79 -10.20
CA ARG A 50 -8.43 7.01 -11.16
C ARG A 50 -9.91 7.39 -11.11
N ASP A 51 -10.49 7.55 -9.93
CA ASP A 51 -11.90 7.95 -9.76
C ASP A 51 -12.17 9.32 -10.38
N ARG A 52 -11.26 10.28 -10.18
CA ARG A 52 -11.35 11.61 -10.84
C ARG A 52 -11.31 11.47 -12.36
N ARG A 53 -10.43 10.63 -12.89
CA ARG A 53 -10.32 10.40 -14.32
C ARG A 53 -11.55 9.71 -14.90
N ILE A 54 -12.12 8.74 -14.19
CA ILE A 54 -13.38 8.08 -14.56
C ILE A 54 -14.50 9.12 -14.61
N THR A 55 -14.65 9.93 -13.57
CA THR A 55 -15.67 10.99 -13.51
C THR A 55 -15.53 11.99 -14.66
N GLU A 56 -14.30 12.37 -15.01
CA GLU A 56 -14.03 13.26 -16.14
C GLU A 56 -14.44 12.62 -17.48
N LEU A 57 -14.08 11.36 -17.69
CA LEU A 57 -14.44 10.61 -18.90
C LEU A 57 -15.95 10.37 -19.00
N GLU A 58 -16.63 10.09 -17.90
CA GLU A 58 -18.09 9.95 -17.86
C GLU A 58 -18.78 11.26 -18.25
N ARG A 59 -18.29 12.40 -17.77
CA ARG A 59 -18.79 13.73 -18.19
C ARG A 59 -18.54 13.99 -19.67
N GLU A 60 -17.36 13.64 -20.18
CA GLU A 60 -17.04 13.79 -21.59
C GLU A 60 -17.94 12.90 -22.46
N LEU A 61 -18.18 11.66 -22.06
CA LEU A 61 -19.10 10.74 -22.73
C LEU A 61 -20.53 11.27 -22.74
N ALA A 62 -21.03 11.80 -21.62
CA ALA A 62 -22.36 12.41 -21.55
C ALA A 62 -22.49 13.60 -22.51
N ARG A 63 -21.49 14.48 -22.55
CA ARG A 63 -21.43 15.59 -23.51
C ARG A 63 -21.47 15.11 -24.96
N LEU A 64 -20.65 14.10 -25.30
CA LEU A 64 -20.61 13.53 -26.66
C LEU A 64 -21.92 12.84 -27.06
N ARG A 65 -22.68 12.31 -26.08
CA ARG A 65 -24.01 11.73 -26.30
C ARG A 65 -25.12 12.78 -26.41
N GLY A 66 -24.83 14.06 -26.14
CA GLY A 66 -25.84 15.12 -26.08
C GLY A 66 -26.72 15.06 -24.83
N GLU A 67 -26.28 14.33 -23.80
CA GLU A 67 -26.92 14.24 -22.50
C GLU A 67 -26.40 15.36 -21.59
N GLU A 68 -26.62 16.63 -21.95
CA GLU A 68 -26.41 17.72 -20.99
C GLU A 68 -27.66 17.86 -20.09
N PRO A 69 -27.51 17.93 -18.76
CA PRO A 69 -28.62 18.25 -17.89
C PRO A 69 -29.04 19.70 -18.14
N GLY A 70 -30.27 19.89 -18.60
CA GLY A 70 -30.98 21.17 -18.48
C GLY A 70 -31.28 21.51 -17.03
#